data_AF-W5TN08-F1
#
_entry.id   AF-W5TN08-F1
#
_cell.length_a   1.000
_cell.length_b   1.000
_cell.length_c   1.000
_cell.angle_alpha   90.00
_cell.angle_beta   90.00
_cell.angle_gamma   90.00
#
_symmetry.space_group_name_H-M   'P 1'
#
loop_
_entity.id
_entity.type
_entity.pdbx_description
1 polymer ?
#
loop_
_entity_poly.entity_id
_entity_poly.type
_entity_poly.pdbx_seq_one_letter_code
_entity_poly.pdbx_strand_id
1 'polypeptide(L)'
;MAGLHDPLPLPCGQVLPNRLMKSALSEGLGTAAHAPDDRLTTLFRRWGTGGYGLLVTGNVMIDREQLGEPGNVVIDDDRDLAALTRWAKAAKDGGTPVWMQLNHPGRQANPLAGRQRPVAPSAIASGVPGLAAPRALTGSEITGLIDRFATAARIAESAGFDGVQIHGAHGYLVSQFLSPLANRRDDEWGGDPQRRSRFLLEVVRAVRAAVQPGFAVAVKLNSADFQRGGFTEDESRAVVELLAGESLDLIEISGGSYESPAMMGRSGKQASSTRAREAYFLEYAETVRRVASAVPLAVTGGFRSRTAMSAAVESGATDVVGLGRPAAVLPTAARDLLEGGTEVLRLPIISLGLRGPLATNAALRALDGALDLQWHTDQLHRLGAGLDPDPVRSPWSTAVTMVRRNGFDAFRSRRGAGRDRKAVKFRFEMAANHYLTNPLFAALDRIGIRTTFATELETIGRKSGLPRRVPVAVLLDDEGGWIICQHGMRSGWGNNVAADPRVRLRLEDGWRTATAELLPGDDVVARARTFAPHPLLASLTAAGFAALQTDPVSVRITFTDR
;
A
#
# COMPACT_ATOMS: atom_id res chain seq x y z
N MET A 1 -33.75 19.49 15.01
CA MET A 1 -32.77 18.97 14.03
C MET A 1 -31.91 17.97 14.76
N ALA A 2 -31.50 16.88 14.09
CA ALA A 2 -30.63 15.88 14.71
C ALA A 2 -29.23 16.46 14.90
N GLY A 3 -28.62 16.19 16.05
CA GLY A 3 -27.24 16.56 16.38
C GLY A 3 -26.32 15.34 16.44
N LEU A 4 -25.00 15.59 16.53
CA LEU A 4 -24.00 14.52 16.54
C LEU A 4 -24.17 13.50 17.68
N HIS A 5 -24.71 13.94 18.83
CA HIS A 5 -24.95 13.11 20.00
C HIS A 5 -26.21 12.25 19.90
N ASP A 6 -27.10 12.58 18.96
CA ASP A 6 -28.41 11.93 18.93
C ASP A 6 -28.26 10.49 18.42
N PRO A 7 -28.98 9.53 19.03
CA PRO A 7 -28.98 8.18 18.54
C PRO A 7 -29.60 8.11 17.13
N LEU A 8 -29.18 7.10 16.37
CA LEU A 8 -29.70 6.83 15.04
C LEU A 8 -30.26 5.40 14.98
N PRO A 9 -31.59 5.22 14.91
CA PRO A 9 -32.18 3.91 14.62
C PRO A 9 -31.88 3.52 13.17
N LEU A 10 -31.52 2.25 12.98
CA LEU A 10 -31.26 1.64 11.68
C LEU A 10 -32.42 0.71 11.28
N PRO A 11 -32.63 0.44 9.98
CA PRO A 11 -33.69 -0.44 9.47
C PRO A 11 -33.72 -1.83 10.11
N CYS A 12 -32.58 -2.45 10.42
CA CYS A 12 -32.46 -3.74 11.10
C CYS A 12 -32.86 -3.71 12.59
N GLY A 13 -33.24 -2.56 13.15
CA GLY A 13 -33.62 -2.39 14.54
C GLY A 13 -32.47 -2.07 15.50
N GLN A 14 -31.23 -2.02 15.01
CA GLN A 14 -30.10 -1.50 15.78
C GLN A 14 -30.23 0.00 16.01
N VAL A 15 -29.60 0.50 17.08
CA VAL A 15 -29.51 1.93 17.36
C VAL A 15 -28.04 2.30 17.54
N LEU A 16 -27.51 3.14 16.66
CA LEU A 16 -26.20 3.74 16.87
C LEU A 16 -26.33 4.78 18.00
N PRO A 17 -25.46 4.77 19.02
CA PRO A 17 -25.60 5.67 20.17
C PRO A 17 -25.27 7.13 19.84
N ASN A 18 -24.57 7.38 18.72
CA ASN A 18 -24.31 8.71 18.18
C ASN A 18 -23.96 8.62 16.69
N ARG A 19 -23.73 9.77 16.06
CA ARG A 19 -23.57 9.90 14.60
C ARG A 19 -22.11 9.98 14.14
N LEU A 20 -21.15 9.55 14.96
CA LEU A 20 -19.72 9.51 14.63
C LEU A 20 -19.24 8.07 14.42
N MET A 21 -18.79 7.76 13.21
CA MET A 21 -18.30 6.42 12.84
C MET A 21 -16.77 6.43 12.70
N LYS A 22 -16.07 5.45 13.28
CA LYS A 22 -14.71 5.11 12.83
C LYS A 22 -14.84 4.36 11.51
N SER A 23 -14.51 5.03 10.41
CA SER A 23 -14.55 4.42 9.08
C SER A 23 -13.42 3.40 8.92
N ALA A 24 -13.56 2.49 7.96
CA ALA A 24 -12.58 1.46 7.66
C ALA A 24 -11.18 2.05 7.38
N LEU A 25 -10.17 1.45 8.00
CA LEU A 25 -8.75 1.76 7.83
C LEU A 25 -8.03 0.42 7.69
N SER A 26 -7.18 0.22 6.68
CA SER A 26 -6.43 -1.04 6.60
C SER A 26 -5.48 -1.16 7.79
N GLU A 27 -5.80 -2.02 8.75
CA GLU A 27 -4.97 -2.21 9.94
C GLU A 27 -3.72 -3.04 9.63
N GLY A 28 -3.79 -4.01 8.72
CA GLY A 28 -2.65 -4.87 8.37
C GLY A 28 -2.10 -5.67 9.55
N LEU A 29 -2.98 -6.08 10.48
CA LEU A 29 -2.67 -6.79 11.72
C LEU A 29 -3.25 -8.22 11.72
N GLY A 30 -3.24 -8.89 10.57
CA GLY A 30 -3.44 -10.33 10.48
C GLY A 30 -2.15 -11.10 10.81
N THR A 31 -2.30 -12.31 11.33
CA THR A 31 -1.18 -13.25 11.53
C THR A 31 -0.66 -13.78 10.18
N ALA A 32 0.43 -14.54 10.18
CA ALA A 32 0.94 -15.21 8.98
C ALA A 32 -0.05 -16.23 8.38
N ALA A 33 -1.01 -16.72 9.17
CA ALA A 33 -2.11 -17.58 8.71
C ALA A 33 -3.35 -16.78 8.28
N HIS A 34 -3.29 -15.45 8.35
CA HIS A 34 -4.39 -14.51 8.09
C HIS A 34 -5.54 -14.56 9.11
N ALA A 35 -5.31 -15.14 10.29
CA ALA A 35 -6.20 -15.02 11.44
C ALA A 35 -6.07 -13.64 12.11
N PRO A 36 -7.08 -13.14 12.84
CA PRO A 36 -6.96 -11.93 13.65
C PRO A 36 -5.84 -12.06 14.70
N ASP A 37 -4.91 -11.10 14.71
CA ASP A 37 -3.85 -10.99 15.74
C ASP A 37 -4.41 -10.32 17.01
N ASP A 38 -3.87 -10.63 18.19
CA ASP A 38 -4.30 -10.02 19.46
C ASP A 38 -4.11 -8.49 19.48
N ARG A 39 -3.23 -7.94 18.65
CA ARG A 39 -3.11 -6.49 18.45
C ARG A 39 -4.38 -5.86 17.88
N LEU A 40 -5.17 -6.57 17.07
CA LEU A 40 -6.49 -6.10 16.65
C LEU A 40 -7.44 -5.97 17.84
N THR A 41 -7.43 -6.96 18.74
CA THR A 41 -8.22 -6.92 19.99
C THR A 41 -7.87 -5.68 20.82
N THR A 42 -6.59 -5.38 21.01
CA THR A 42 -6.15 -4.18 21.74
C THR A 42 -6.56 -2.89 21.03
N LEU A 43 -6.37 -2.82 19.72
CA LEU A 43 -6.72 -1.65 18.91
C LEU A 43 -8.23 -1.36 18.96
N PHE A 44 -9.07 -2.38 18.82
CA PHE A 44 -10.52 -2.24 18.84
C PHE A 44 -11.07 -2.01 20.24
N ARG A 45 -10.40 -2.47 21.30
CA ARG A 45 -10.72 -2.05 22.66
C ARG A 45 -10.55 -0.55 22.85
N ARG A 46 -9.44 0.01 22.38
CA ARG A 46 -9.17 1.46 22.46
C ARG A 46 -10.24 2.25 21.72
N TRP A 47 -10.56 1.86 20.48
CA TRP A 47 -11.63 2.50 19.71
C TRP A 47 -13.04 2.25 20.28
N GLY A 48 -13.30 1.08 20.85
CA GLY A 48 -14.58 0.73 21.48
C GLY A 48 -14.89 1.64 22.65
N THR A 49 -13.86 2.03 23.41
CA THR A 49 -14.02 3.05 24.46
C THR A 49 -13.95 4.48 23.91
N GLY A 50 -13.66 4.69 22.62
CA GLY A 50 -13.38 6.00 22.03
C GLY A 50 -14.57 6.95 21.87
N GLY A 51 -15.78 6.52 22.25
CA GLY A 51 -17.02 7.30 22.14
C GLY A 51 -17.64 7.29 20.74
N TYR A 52 -17.20 6.41 19.85
CA TYR A 52 -17.79 6.27 18.52
C TYR A 52 -19.19 5.65 18.59
N GLY A 53 -20.05 6.03 17.67
CA GLY A 53 -21.36 5.43 17.44
C GLY A 53 -21.28 4.14 16.62
N LEU A 54 -20.24 3.97 15.80
CA LEU A 54 -20.01 2.76 15.03
C LEU A 54 -18.51 2.59 14.75
N LEU A 55 -18.02 1.36 14.88
CA LEU A 55 -16.68 0.98 14.40
C LEU A 55 -16.80 0.10 13.17
N VAL A 56 -16.09 0.45 12.10
CA VAL A 56 -15.93 -0.41 10.92
C VAL A 56 -14.51 -0.93 10.83
N THR A 57 -14.33 -2.24 10.66
CA THR A 57 -12.99 -2.82 10.45
C THR A 57 -12.36 -2.35 9.15
N GLY A 58 -11.04 -2.49 9.01
CA GLY A 58 -10.41 -2.51 7.70
C GLY A 58 -10.78 -3.76 6.91
N ASN A 59 -10.12 -3.91 5.77
CA ASN A 59 -10.40 -4.96 4.80
C ASN A 59 -10.24 -6.36 5.39
N VAL A 60 -11.34 -7.10 5.48
CA VAL A 60 -11.35 -8.55 5.69
C VAL A 60 -11.61 -9.22 4.35
N MET A 61 -10.67 -10.07 3.93
CA MET A 61 -10.72 -10.72 2.62
C MET A 61 -11.60 -11.97 2.66
N ILE A 62 -12.47 -12.11 1.66
CA ILE A 62 -13.36 -13.28 1.52
C ILE A 62 -12.69 -14.48 0.82
N ASP A 63 -11.44 -14.31 0.39
CA ASP A 63 -10.70 -15.31 -0.36
C ASP A 63 -9.21 -15.27 0.01
N ARG A 64 -8.71 -16.37 0.57
CA ARG A 64 -7.31 -16.53 1.02
C ARG A 64 -6.32 -16.57 -0.13
N GLU A 65 -6.79 -16.84 -1.35
CA GLU A 65 -5.93 -16.83 -2.53
C GLU A 65 -5.69 -15.41 -3.07
N GLN A 66 -6.54 -14.45 -2.66
CA GLN A 66 -6.58 -13.08 -3.18
C GLN A 66 -6.41 -12.07 -2.03
N LEU A 67 -5.17 -11.64 -1.80
CA LEU A 67 -4.82 -10.69 -0.73
C LEU A 67 -4.49 -9.31 -1.28
N GLY A 68 -4.97 -8.25 -0.62
CA GLY A 68 -4.54 -6.89 -0.90
C GLY A 68 -3.18 -6.56 -0.26
N GLU A 69 -3.00 -7.02 0.97
CA GLU A 69 -1.84 -6.76 1.81
C GLU A 69 -1.46 -8.04 2.59
N PRO A 70 -0.17 -8.28 2.89
CA PRO A 70 0.27 -9.46 3.64
C PRO A 70 -0.42 -9.63 5.00
N GLY A 71 -0.76 -8.51 5.65
CA GLY A 71 -1.42 -8.49 6.96
C GLY A 71 -2.94 -8.41 6.92
N ASN A 72 -3.60 -8.74 5.79
CA ASN A 72 -5.07 -8.84 5.81
C ASN A 72 -5.54 -10.04 6.63
N VAL A 73 -6.65 -9.85 7.33
CA VAL A 73 -7.43 -10.96 7.89
C VAL A 73 -8.26 -11.58 6.76
N VAL A 74 -8.41 -12.91 6.76
CA VAL A 74 -9.19 -13.64 5.78
C VAL A 74 -10.30 -14.44 6.47
N ILE A 75 -11.49 -14.44 5.89
CA ILE A 75 -12.60 -15.31 6.28
C ILE A 75 -13.12 -16.02 5.03
N ASP A 76 -12.71 -17.27 4.85
CA ASP A 76 -13.26 -18.20 3.86
C ASP A 76 -13.91 -19.44 4.52
N ASP A 77 -13.70 -19.64 5.82
CA ASP A 77 -14.33 -20.64 6.69
C ASP A 77 -14.28 -20.20 8.18
N ASP A 78 -14.80 -21.04 9.08
CA ASP A 78 -14.97 -20.75 10.51
C ASP A 78 -13.76 -21.12 11.40
N ARG A 79 -12.60 -21.46 10.82
CA ARG A 79 -11.43 -21.93 11.58
C ARG A 79 -10.93 -20.94 12.64
N ASP A 80 -11.13 -19.64 12.39
CA ASP A 80 -10.66 -18.54 13.23
C ASP A 80 -11.77 -17.93 14.10
N LEU A 81 -12.93 -18.61 14.22
CA LEU A 81 -14.12 -18.10 14.93
C LEU A 81 -13.81 -17.60 16.36
N ALA A 82 -12.96 -18.32 17.10
CA ALA A 82 -12.58 -17.90 18.45
C ALA A 82 -11.80 -16.58 18.47
N ALA A 83 -10.91 -16.36 17.51
CA ALA A 83 -10.14 -15.12 17.39
C ALA A 83 -11.03 -13.95 16.91
N LEU A 84 -11.92 -14.22 15.95
CA LEU A 84 -12.93 -13.28 15.50
C LEU A 84 -13.86 -12.85 16.64
N THR A 85 -14.26 -13.80 17.50
CA THR A 85 -15.11 -13.53 18.66
C THR A 85 -14.43 -12.60 19.66
N ARG A 86 -13.13 -12.83 19.96
CA ARG A 86 -12.36 -11.92 20.82
C ARG A 86 -12.27 -10.52 20.23
N TRP A 87 -12.09 -10.42 18.91
CA TRP A 87 -12.01 -9.15 18.21
C TRP A 87 -13.33 -8.36 18.30
N ALA A 88 -14.46 -8.98 17.97
CA ALA A 88 -15.78 -8.36 18.07
C ALA A 88 -16.09 -7.93 19.51
N LYS A 89 -15.85 -8.83 20.48
CA LYS A 89 -16.08 -8.55 21.90
C LYS A 89 -15.27 -7.35 22.40
N ALA A 90 -14.00 -7.22 22.00
CA ALA A 90 -13.15 -6.14 22.48
C ALA A 90 -13.66 -4.74 22.10
N ALA A 91 -14.26 -4.58 20.91
CA ALA A 91 -14.95 -3.35 20.54
C ALA A 91 -16.21 -3.12 21.40
N LYS A 92 -17.04 -4.16 21.50
CA LYS A 92 -18.37 -4.10 22.12
C LYS A 92 -18.34 -3.91 23.63
N ASP A 93 -17.30 -4.39 24.31
CA ASP A 93 -17.08 -4.14 25.74
C ASP A 93 -16.98 -2.64 26.06
N GLY A 94 -16.65 -1.80 25.08
CA GLY A 94 -16.66 -0.34 25.20
C GLY A 94 -18.03 0.32 24.94
N GLY A 95 -19.05 -0.45 24.55
CA GLY A 95 -20.41 0.03 24.28
C GLY A 95 -20.66 0.48 22.83
N THR A 96 -19.72 0.27 21.91
CA THR A 96 -19.87 0.67 20.50
C THR A 96 -20.13 -0.56 19.60
N PRO A 97 -21.15 -0.52 18.73
CA PRO A 97 -21.36 -1.59 17.75
C PRO A 97 -20.20 -1.67 16.76
N VAL A 98 -19.90 -2.88 16.30
CA VAL A 98 -18.77 -3.14 15.38
C VAL A 98 -19.21 -3.91 14.15
N TRP A 99 -18.92 -3.34 12.98
CA TRP A 99 -19.20 -3.95 11.68
C TRP A 99 -17.91 -4.35 10.98
N MET A 100 -17.94 -5.49 10.30
CA MET A 100 -16.81 -5.99 9.53
C MET A 100 -16.88 -5.54 8.08
N GLN A 101 -15.82 -4.92 7.56
CA GLN A 101 -15.75 -4.59 6.14
C GLN A 101 -15.26 -5.79 5.32
N LEU A 102 -16.16 -6.39 4.56
CA LEU A 102 -15.87 -7.49 3.64
C LEU A 102 -15.35 -6.95 2.31
N ASN A 103 -14.26 -7.55 1.82
CA ASN A 103 -13.61 -7.10 0.60
C ASN A 103 -13.04 -8.27 -0.22
N HIS A 104 -12.85 -8.01 -1.50
CA HIS A 104 -12.02 -8.80 -2.41
C HIS A 104 -11.15 -7.85 -3.24
N PRO A 105 -9.82 -8.04 -3.30
CA PRO A 105 -8.92 -7.02 -3.86
C PRO A 105 -9.01 -6.90 -5.39
N GLY A 106 -9.46 -7.96 -6.06
CA GLY A 106 -9.59 -8.00 -7.51
C GLY A 106 -8.25 -7.72 -8.21
N ARG A 107 -8.22 -6.86 -9.23
CA ARG A 107 -6.97 -6.51 -9.94
C ARG A 107 -5.91 -5.82 -9.09
N GLN A 108 -6.26 -5.36 -7.88
CA GLN A 108 -5.32 -4.76 -6.92
C GLN A 108 -4.68 -5.80 -5.98
N ALA A 109 -5.01 -7.10 -6.13
CA ALA A 109 -4.40 -8.15 -5.34
C ALA A 109 -2.87 -8.10 -5.48
N ASN A 110 -2.18 -8.16 -4.35
CA ASN A 110 -0.73 -8.14 -4.32
C ASN A 110 -0.20 -9.52 -4.72
N PRO A 111 0.45 -9.68 -5.89
CA PRO A 111 0.92 -10.98 -6.35
C PRO A 111 2.05 -11.59 -5.51
N LEU A 112 2.65 -10.79 -4.60
CA LEU A 112 3.67 -11.25 -3.66
C LEU A 112 3.07 -11.68 -2.31
N ALA A 113 1.85 -11.23 -2.01
CA ALA A 113 1.12 -11.65 -0.81
C ALA A 113 0.19 -12.82 -1.13
N GLY A 114 -0.54 -12.74 -2.25
CA GLY A 114 -1.38 -13.83 -2.75
C GLY A 114 -0.57 -14.95 -3.39
N ARG A 115 -1.15 -16.15 -3.41
CA ARG A 115 -0.56 -17.34 -4.05
C ARG A 115 -0.93 -17.48 -5.53
N GLN A 116 -1.88 -16.65 -5.98
CA GLN A 116 -2.47 -16.77 -7.31
C GLN A 116 -2.41 -15.46 -8.10
N ARG A 117 -2.59 -15.58 -9.42
CA ARG A 117 -2.74 -14.44 -10.30
C ARG A 117 -3.98 -13.63 -9.87
N PRO A 118 -3.90 -12.30 -9.78
CA PRO A 118 -5.06 -11.45 -9.50
C PRO A 118 -6.21 -11.72 -10.47
N VAL A 119 -7.45 -11.67 -9.98
CA VAL A 119 -8.67 -11.83 -10.79
C VAL A 119 -9.46 -10.54 -10.88
N ALA A 120 -10.24 -10.36 -11.94
CA ALA A 120 -11.01 -9.14 -12.20
C ALA A 120 -12.19 -9.43 -13.14
N PRO A 121 -13.18 -8.51 -13.28
CA PRO A 121 -14.21 -8.65 -14.31
C PRO A 121 -13.65 -8.76 -15.73
N SER A 122 -12.53 -8.09 -16.02
CA SER A 122 -11.85 -8.15 -17.32
C SER A 122 -10.33 -8.18 -17.15
N ALA A 123 -9.62 -8.73 -18.14
CA ALA A 123 -8.16 -8.86 -18.12
C ALA A 123 -7.44 -7.52 -18.42
N ILE A 124 -7.78 -6.47 -17.68
CA ILE A 124 -7.28 -5.10 -17.85
C ILE A 124 -6.32 -4.78 -16.71
N ALA A 125 -5.05 -4.54 -17.04
CA ALA A 125 -4.04 -4.18 -16.05
C ALA A 125 -4.39 -2.87 -15.34
N SER A 126 -4.02 -2.77 -14.06
CA SER A 126 -4.04 -1.48 -13.35
C SER A 126 -3.08 -0.49 -14.03
N GLY A 127 -3.38 0.81 -13.94
CA GLY A 127 -2.49 1.88 -14.41
C GLY A 127 -1.13 1.93 -13.69
N VAL A 128 -0.93 1.10 -12.66
CA VAL A 128 0.33 0.97 -11.92
C VAL A 128 1.37 0.19 -12.76
N PRO A 129 2.50 0.81 -13.13
CA PRO A 129 3.52 0.17 -13.95
C PRO A 129 4.07 -1.12 -13.31
N GLY A 130 4.22 -2.17 -14.11
CA GLY A 130 4.87 -3.42 -13.68
C GLY A 130 3.97 -4.43 -12.97
N LEU A 131 2.67 -4.17 -12.83
CA LEU A 131 1.68 -5.17 -12.47
C LEU A 131 1.22 -5.94 -13.72
N ALA A 132 1.21 -7.27 -13.63
CA ALA A 132 0.65 -8.11 -14.69
C ALA A 132 -0.87 -7.90 -14.78
N ALA A 133 -1.42 -8.03 -15.98
CA ALA A 133 -2.87 -8.00 -16.15
C ALA A 133 -3.53 -9.12 -15.33
N PRO A 134 -4.66 -8.84 -14.66
CA PRO A 134 -5.41 -9.88 -13.96
C PRO A 134 -5.95 -10.91 -14.95
N ARG A 135 -6.42 -12.05 -14.43
CA ARG A 135 -7.24 -13.00 -15.16
C ARG A 135 -8.71 -12.53 -15.11
N ALA A 136 -9.42 -12.64 -16.23
CA ALA A 136 -10.86 -12.40 -16.24
C ALA A 136 -11.60 -13.54 -15.52
N LEU A 137 -12.56 -13.19 -14.67
CA LEU A 137 -13.44 -14.15 -14.00
C LEU A 137 -14.42 -14.80 -14.98
N THR A 138 -14.70 -16.07 -14.79
CA THR A 138 -15.82 -16.77 -15.44
C THR A 138 -17.12 -16.52 -14.68
N GLY A 139 -18.29 -16.73 -15.31
CA GLY A 139 -19.59 -16.55 -14.65
C GLY A 139 -19.76 -17.42 -13.39
N SER A 140 -19.25 -18.65 -13.40
CA SER A 140 -19.24 -19.55 -12.23
C SER A 140 -18.32 -19.06 -11.11
N GLU A 141 -17.20 -18.40 -11.43
CA GLU A 141 -16.36 -17.80 -10.40
C GLU A 141 -16.99 -16.54 -9.79
N ILE A 142 -17.75 -15.77 -10.59
CA ILE A 142 -18.47 -14.59 -10.09
C ILE A 142 -19.53 -15.02 -9.07
N THR A 143 -20.31 -16.06 -9.39
CA THR A 143 -21.29 -16.64 -8.45
C THR A 143 -20.62 -17.24 -7.22
N GLY A 144 -19.51 -17.98 -7.38
CA GLY A 144 -18.74 -18.47 -6.23
C GLY A 144 -18.16 -17.37 -5.34
N LEU A 145 -17.85 -16.19 -5.87
CA LEU A 145 -17.43 -15.04 -5.07
C LEU A 145 -18.61 -14.42 -4.30
N ILE A 146 -19.80 -14.38 -4.89
CA ILE A 146 -21.04 -13.96 -4.19
C ILE A 146 -21.29 -14.85 -2.96
N ASP A 147 -21.17 -16.17 -3.12
CA ASP A 147 -21.34 -17.13 -2.02
C ASP A 147 -20.29 -16.96 -0.92
N ARG A 148 -19.05 -16.58 -1.27
CA ARG A 148 -17.98 -16.29 -0.31
C ARG A 148 -18.25 -15.02 0.50
N PHE A 149 -18.83 -13.98 -0.09
CA PHE A 149 -19.29 -12.81 0.66
C PHE A 149 -20.37 -13.20 1.68
N ALA A 150 -21.36 -13.98 1.26
CA ALA A 150 -22.42 -14.48 2.16
C ALA A 150 -21.86 -15.37 3.29
N THR A 151 -20.92 -16.26 2.96
CA THR A 151 -20.25 -17.13 3.92
C THR A 151 -19.48 -16.33 4.96
N ALA A 152 -18.69 -15.34 4.53
CA ALA A 152 -17.94 -14.48 5.44
C ALA A 152 -18.87 -13.65 6.35
N ALA A 153 -20.00 -13.16 5.83
CA ALA A 153 -20.99 -12.44 6.62
C ALA A 153 -21.62 -13.31 7.72
N ARG A 154 -22.00 -14.55 7.40
CA ARG A 154 -22.53 -15.53 8.37
C ARG A 154 -21.51 -15.86 9.47
N ILE A 155 -20.22 -15.97 9.12
CA ILE A 155 -19.14 -16.21 10.09
C ILE A 155 -18.92 -14.97 10.96
N ALA A 156 -18.98 -13.76 10.39
CA ALA A 156 -18.91 -12.51 11.15
C ALA A 156 -20.07 -12.39 12.16
N GLU A 157 -21.29 -12.71 11.75
CA GLU A 157 -22.45 -12.80 12.65
C GLU A 157 -22.23 -13.84 13.76
N SER A 158 -21.77 -15.04 13.42
CA SER A 158 -21.48 -16.10 14.38
C SER A 158 -20.38 -15.71 15.38
N ALA A 159 -19.43 -14.87 14.95
CA ALA A 159 -18.38 -14.31 15.81
C ALA A 159 -18.87 -13.17 16.72
N GLY A 160 -20.12 -12.72 16.55
CA GLY A 160 -20.72 -11.68 17.40
C GLY A 160 -20.42 -10.24 16.97
N PHE A 161 -19.99 -10.02 15.72
CA PHE A 161 -20.08 -8.69 15.09
C PHE A 161 -21.55 -8.26 15.00
N ASP A 162 -21.81 -6.96 14.93
CA ASP A 162 -23.18 -6.44 14.84
C ASP A 162 -23.62 -6.25 13.37
N GLY A 163 -22.68 -6.31 12.43
CA GLY A 163 -22.99 -6.16 11.02
C GLY A 163 -21.80 -6.36 10.09
N VAL A 164 -22.06 -6.23 8.80
CA VAL A 164 -21.03 -6.16 7.75
C VAL A 164 -21.22 -4.96 6.83
N GLN A 165 -20.10 -4.49 6.29
CA GLN A 165 -20.07 -3.50 5.23
C GLN A 165 -19.39 -4.09 3.98
N ILE A 166 -20.10 -4.12 2.86
CA ILE A 166 -19.57 -4.57 1.56
C ILE A 166 -18.75 -3.44 0.95
N HIS A 167 -17.48 -3.72 0.61
CA HIS A 167 -16.60 -2.71 0.04
C HIS A 167 -16.78 -2.54 -1.49
N GLY A 168 -17.70 -1.66 -1.88
CA GLY A 168 -18.00 -1.27 -3.27
C GLY A 168 -17.20 -0.08 -3.82
N ALA A 169 -16.01 0.19 -3.28
CA ALA A 169 -15.29 1.45 -3.48
C ALA A 169 -13.79 1.24 -3.71
N HIS A 170 -13.07 2.35 -3.94
CA HIS A 170 -11.61 2.44 -4.05
C HIS A 170 -10.93 1.58 -5.13
N GLY A 171 -11.69 1.06 -6.09
CA GLY A 171 -11.17 0.22 -7.17
C GLY A 171 -10.88 -1.23 -6.76
N TYR A 172 -11.43 -1.71 -5.64
CA TYR A 172 -11.50 -3.14 -5.31
C TYR A 172 -12.53 -3.87 -6.19
N LEU A 173 -12.67 -5.19 -6.03
CA LEU A 173 -13.39 -6.02 -7.01
C LEU A 173 -14.81 -5.51 -7.30
N VAL A 174 -15.61 -5.23 -6.28
CA VAL A 174 -16.98 -4.73 -6.47
C VAL A 174 -16.98 -3.42 -7.25
N SER A 175 -16.10 -2.47 -6.89
CA SER A 175 -15.90 -1.22 -7.65
C SER A 175 -15.40 -1.46 -9.08
N GLN A 176 -14.60 -2.50 -9.33
CA GLN A 176 -14.15 -2.88 -10.67
C GLN A 176 -15.32 -3.34 -11.55
N PHE A 177 -16.34 -4.01 -10.98
CA PHE A 177 -17.54 -4.39 -11.73
C PHE A 177 -18.37 -3.16 -12.14
N LEU A 178 -18.48 -2.16 -11.27
CA LEU A 178 -19.22 -0.91 -11.54
C LEU A 178 -18.55 -0.05 -12.62
N SER A 179 -17.22 0.00 -12.62
CA SER A 179 -16.45 0.91 -13.47
C SER A 179 -16.29 0.39 -14.91
N PRO A 180 -16.72 1.15 -15.94
CA PRO A 180 -16.56 0.74 -17.35
C PRO A 180 -15.08 0.70 -17.80
N LEU A 181 -14.15 1.28 -17.03
CA LEU A 181 -12.71 1.18 -17.29
C LEU A 181 -12.14 -0.18 -16.90
N ALA A 182 -12.72 -0.85 -15.90
CA ALA A 182 -12.26 -2.12 -15.38
C ALA A 182 -13.13 -3.30 -15.84
N ASN A 183 -14.41 -3.07 -16.13
CA ASN A 183 -15.37 -4.06 -16.61
C ASN A 183 -15.76 -3.78 -18.07
N ARG A 184 -15.19 -4.56 -18.99
CA ARG A 184 -15.49 -4.57 -20.42
C ARG A 184 -16.14 -5.88 -20.86
N ARG A 185 -16.86 -6.54 -19.96
CA ARG A 185 -17.61 -7.75 -20.29
C ARG A 185 -18.80 -7.41 -21.17
N ASP A 186 -19.23 -8.37 -21.97
CA ASP A 186 -20.41 -8.33 -22.85
C ASP A 186 -21.53 -9.27 -22.40
N ASP A 187 -21.33 -9.99 -21.28
CA ASP A 187 -22.30 -10.88 -20.66
C ASP A 187 -23.24 -10.17 -19.67
N GLU A 188 -23.97 -10.92 -18.84
CA GLU A 188 -24.90 -10.39 -17.83
C GLU A 188 -24.21 -9.61 -16.69
N TRP A 189 -22.88 -9.68 -16.59
CA TRP A 189 -22.10 -9.04 -15.53
C TRP A 189 -21.39 -7.76 -15.99
N GLY A 190 -21.59 -7.32 -17.23
CA GLY A 190 -21.03 -6.07 -17.74
C GLY A 190 -21.76 -5.53 -18.97
N GLY A 191 -21.18 -4.48 -19.57
CA GLY A 191 -21.83 -3.72 -20.63
C GLY A 191 -22.46 -2.45 -20.08
N ASP A 192 -23.79 -2.38 -20.04
CA ASP A 192 -24.53 -1.22 -19.54
C ASP A 192 -24.45 -1.06 -18.00
N PRO A 193 -24.77 0.13 -17.45
CA PRO A 193 -24.70 0.38 -16.01
C PRO A 193 -25.52 -0.60 -15.16
N GLN A 194 -26.68 -1.06 -15.63
CA GLN A 194 -27.54 -2.00 -14.92
C GLN A 194 -26.83 -3.35 -14.75
N ARG A 195 -26.28 -3.93 -15.83
CA ARG A 195 -25.52 -5.19 -15.77
C ARG A 195 -24.22 -5.06 -14.99
N ARG A 196 -23.53 -3.92 -15.06
CA ARG A 196 -22.33 -3.64 -14.23
C ARG A 196 -22.67 -3.57 -12.73
N SER A 197 -23.87 -3.12 -12.39
CA SER A 197 -24.37 -3.05 -11.01
C SER A 197 -24.78 -4.41 -10.44
N ARG A 198 -25.06 -5.38 -11.30
CA ARG A 198 -25.59 -6.69 -10.92
C ARG A 198 -24.73 -7.40 -9.87
N PHE A 199 -23.41 -7.42 -10.04
CA PHE A 199 -22.53 -8.08 -9.07
C PHE A 199 -22.70 -7.52 -7.65
N LEU A 200 -22.78 -6.21 -7.48
CA LEU A 200 -22.99 -5.59 -6.18
C LEU A 200 -24.38 -5.97 -5.60
N LEU A 201 -25.43 -5.88 -6.42
CA LEU A 201 -26.80 -6.20 -5.96
C LEU A 201 -26.92 -7.66 -5.54
N GLU A 202 -26.35 -8.59 -6.31
CA GLU A 202 -26.35 -10.01 -5.96
C GLU A 202 -25.52 -10.30 -4.69
N VAL A 203 -24.39 -9.61 -4.48
CA VAL A 203 -23.65 -9.69 -3.20
C VAL A 203 -24.51 -9.19 -2.04
N VAL A 204 -25.19 -8.06 -2.17
CA VAL A 204 -26.07 -7.51 -1.12
C VAL A 204 -27.19 -8.49 -0.79
N ARG A 205 -27.86 -9.03 -1.80
CA ARG A 205 -28.97 -10.00 -1.63
C ARG A 205 -28.50 -11.29 -0.98
N ALA A 206 -27.37 -11.85 -1.44
CA ALA A 206 -26.82 -13.08 -0.88
C ALA A 206 -26.38 -12.90 0.57
N VAL A 207 -25.72 -11.78 0.90
CA VAL A 207 -25.33 -11.45 2.28
C VAL A 207 -26.57 -11.28 3.16
N ARG A 208 -27.57 -10.50 2.72
CA ARG A 208 -28.81 -10.30 3.48
C ARG A 208 -29.56 -11.61 3.71
N ALA A 209 -29.61 -12.50 2.72
CA ALA A 209 -30.26 -13.80 2.85
C ALA A 209 -29.52 -14.77 3.80
N ALA A 210 -28.23 -14.56 4.05
CA ALA A 210 -27.38 -15.45 4.86
C ALA A 210 -27.28 -15.07 6.34
N VAL A 211 -27.83 -13.91 6.74
CA VAL A 211 -27.72 -13.35 8.10
C VAL A 211 -29.11 -13.07 8.70
N GLN A 212 -29.19 -12.93 10.02
CA GLN A 212 -30.44 -12.62 10.71
C GLN A 212 -30.94 -11.20 10.38
N PRO A 213 -32.26 -10.93 10.45
CA PRO A 213 -32.81 -9.60 10.19
C PRO A 213 -32.23 -8.48 11.07
N GLY A 214 -31.81 -8.82 12.30
CA GLY A 214 -31.20 -7.87 13.24
C GLY A 214 -29.72 -7.60 13.02
N PHE A 215 -29.06 -8.31 12.10
CA PHE A 215 -27.66 -8.11 11.75
C PHE A 215 -27.55 -7.08 10.63
N ALA A 216 -26.71 -6.06 10.82
CA ALA A 216 -26.67 -4.94 9.90
C ALA A 216 -25.92 -5.27 8.60
N VAL A 217 -26.42 -4.80 7.46
CA VAL A 217 -25.77 -4.90 6.15
C VAL A 217 -25.68 -3.52 5.52
N ALA A 218 -24.45 -3.10 5.24
CA ALA A 218 -24.15 -1.81 4.67
C ALA A 218 -23.30 -1.93 3.40
N VAL A 219 -23.25 -0.87 2.61
CA VAL A 219 -22.39 -0.78 1.43
C VAL A 219 -21.58 0.51 1.48
N LYS A 220 -20.29 0.42 1.14
CA LYS A 220 -19.44 1.59 0.90
C LYS A 220 -19.24 1.81 -0.60
N LEU A 221 -19.60 2.99 -1.11
CA LEU A 221 -19.48 3.36 -2.52
C LEU A 221 -18.59 4.59 -2.74
N ASN A 222 -17.99 4.63 -3.93
CA ASN A 222 -17.33 5.84 -4.43
C ASN A 222 -18.36 6.83 -4.96
N SER A 223 -18.17 8.14 -4.68
CA SER A 223 -18.92 9.20 -5.34
C SER A 223 -18.60 9.25 -6.85
N ALA A 224 -17.33 9.07 -7.19
CA ALA A 224 -16.81 8.89 -8.56
C ALA A 224 -15.38 8.31 -8.54
N ASP A 225 -14.93 7.76 -9.68
CA ASP A 225 -13.55 7.28 -9.83
C ASP A 225 -12.53 8.41 -10.15
N PHE A 226 -13.01 9.61 -10.48
CA PHE A 226 -12.22 10.78 -10.89
C PHE A 226 -11.25 10.50 -12.06
N GLN A 227 -11.60 9.54 -12.91
CA GLN A 227 -10.88 9.18 -14.13
C GLN A 227 -11.77 9.47 -15.35
N ARG A 228 -11.17 9.97 -16.43
CA ARG A 228 -11.91 10.24 -17.67
C ARG A 228 -12.47 8.92 -18.22
N GLY A 229 -13.80 8.84 -18.35
CA GLY A 229 -14.51 7.64 -18.81
C GLY A 229 -14.66 6.54 -17.76
N GLY A 230 -14.42 6.84 -16.48
CA GLY A 230 -14.67 5.93 -15.35
C GLY A 230 -16.06 6.09 -14.74
N PHE A 231 -16.27 5.46 -13.59
CA PHE A 231 -17.52 5.54 -12.83
C PHE A 231 -17.84 7.00 -12.47
N THR A 232 -18.96 7.50 -12.97
CA THR A 232 -19.39 8.90 -12.84
C THR A 232 -20.29 9.11 -11.62
N GLU A 233 -20.49 10.36 -11.22
CA GLU A 233 -21.45 10.70 -10.16
C GLU A 233 -22.89 10.28 -10.53
N ASP A 234 -23.26 10.40 -11.80
CA ASP A 234 -24.57 10.00 -12.32
C ASP A 234 -24.76 8.48 -12.24
N GLU A 235 -23.73 7.71 -12.65
CA GLU A 235 -23.75 6.25 -12.51
C GLU A 235 -23.77 5.84 -11.04
N SER A 236 -23.04 6.55 -10.17
CA SER A 236 -23.06 6.30 -8.73
C SER A 236 -24.44 6.57 -8.12
N ARG A 237 -25.12 7.65 -8.51
CA ARG A 237 -26.51 7.89 -8.09
C ARG A 237 -27.47 6.82 -8.59
N ALA A 238 -27.32 6.35 -9.82
CA ALA A 238 -28.15 5.26 -10.34
C ALA A 238 -27.92 3.95 -9.56
N VAL A 239 -26.68 3.64 -9.17
CA VAL A 239 -26.38 2.51 -8.30
C VAL A 239 -27.01 2.69 -6.93
N VAL A 240 -26.92 3.88 -6.33
CA VAL A 240 -27.56 4.20 -5.05
C VAL A 240 -29.08 4.01 -5.14
N GLU A 241 -29.72 4.45 -6.21
CA GLU A 241 -31.16 4.28 -6.41
C GLU A 241 -31.56 2.80 -6.47
N LEU A 242 -30.78 1.97 -7.16
CA LEU A 242 -30.97 0.52 -7.16
C LEU A 242 -30.80 -0.07 -5.75
N LEU A 243 -29.77 0.37 -5.01
CA LEU A 243 -29.53 -0.07 -3.63
C LEU A 243 -30.58 0.40 -2.63
N ALA A 244 -31.23 1.55 -2.89
CA ALA A 244 -32.33 2.05 -2.05
C ALA A 244 -33.56 1.12 -2.10
N GLY A 245 -33.70 0.32 -3.16
CA GLY A 245 -34.69 -0.75 -3.26
C GLY A 245 -34.30 -2.05 -2.54
N GLU A 246 -33.07 -2.16 -2.04
CA GLU A 246 -32.56 -3.32 -1.30
C GLU A 246 -32.64 -3.09 0.21
N SER A 247 -32.57 -4.17 1.00
CA SER A 247 -32.63 -4.09 2.47
C SER A 247 -31.27 -3.75 3.10
N LEU A 248 -30.82 -2.52 2.90
CA LEU A 248 -29.60 -1.97 3.50
C LEU A 248 -29.88 -1.13 4.75
N ASP A 249 -28.94 -1.17 5.69
CA ASP A 249 -29.02 -0.43 6.94
C ASP A 249 -28.26 0.90 6.91
N LEU A 250 -27.27 1.02 6.03
CA LEU A 250 -26.46 2.21 5.86
C LEU A 250 -25.77 2.18 4.49
N ILE A 251 -25.74 3.33 3.80
CA ILE A 251 -24.86 3.53 2.65
C ILE A 251 -23.78 4.53 3.05
N GLU A 252 -22.52 4.13 2.96
CA GLU A 252 -21.38 5.01 3.16
C GLU A 252 -20.86 5.54 1.82
N ILE A 253 -20.86 6.86 1.66
CA ILE A 253 -20.27 7.54 0.52
C ILE A 253 -18.82 7.93 0.85
N SER A 254 -17.91 7.55 -0.02
CA SER A 254 -16.49 7.92 0.03
C SER A 254 -15.99 8.43 -1.31
N GLY A 255 -14.79 9.02 -1.35
CA GLY A 255 -14.23 9.59 -2.58
C GLY A 255 -12.85 9.10 -2.93
N GLY A 256 -12.70 8.64 -4.18
CA GLY A 256 -11.42 8.38 -4.82
C GLY A 256 -11.13 6.89 -5.08
N SER A 257 -10.04 6.59 -5.77
CA SER A 257 -9.57 5.24 -6.05
C SER A 257 -8.05 5.17 -5.88
N TYR A 258 -7.44 3.99 -5.68
CA TYR A 258 -5.96 3.90 -5.63
C TYR A 258 -5.28 4.40 -6.94
N GLU A 259 -6.03 4.44 -8.04
CA GLU A 259 -5.57 4.91 -9.35
C GLU A 259 -5.81 6.41 -9.57
N SER A 260 -6.48 7.09 -8.64
CA SER A 260 -6.68 8.55 -8.62
C SER A 260 -6.22 9.13 -7.27
N PRO A 261 -5.26 10.08 -7.22
CA PRO A 261 -4.71 10.63 -5.97
C PRO A 261 -5.69 11.31 -5.00
N ALA A 262 -7.00 11.32 -5.28
CA ALA A 262 -8.06 11.81 -4.41
C ALA A 262 -8.06 11.11 -3.03
N MET A 263 -7.86 9.78 -2.98
CA MET A 263 -7.75 9.01 -1.72
C MET A 263 -6.49 9.36 -0.91
N MET A 264 -5.39 9.70 -1.60
CA MET A 264 -4.13 10.13 -0.98
C MET A 264 -4.15 11.63 -0.62
N GLY A 265 -5.30 12.27 -0.72
CA GLY A 265 -5.50 13.65 -0.33
C GLY A 265 -4.76 14.68 -1.16
N ARG A 266 -4.28 14.35 -2.37
CA ARG A 266 -3.51 15.27 -3.24
C ARG A 266 -3.80 15.01 -4.72
N SER A 267 -5.01 15.33 -5.18
CA SER A 267 -5.30 15.48 -6.62
C SER A 267 -4.51 16.68 -7.17
N GLY A 268 -3.71 16.42 -8.21
CA GLY A 268 -2.97 17.45 -8.93
C GLY A 268 -3.88 18.27 -9.83
N LYS A 269 -4.59 19.22 -9.23
CA LYS A 269 -5.18 20.47 -9.77
C LYS A 269 -5.96 21.07 -8.60
N GLN A 270 -5.48 22.21 -8.09
CA GLN A 270 -5.84 22.83 -6.80
C GLN A 270 -5.62 21.90 -5.59
N ALA A 271 -4.72 22.29 -4.69
CA ALA A 271 -4.83 21.88 -3.29
C ALA A 271 -6.13 22.49 -2.74
N SER A 272 -7.27 21.85 -2.98
CA SER A 272 -8.54 22.22 -2.36
C SER A 272 -8.35 22.07 -0.84
N SER A 273 -8.62 23.15 -0.11
CA SER A 273 -8.56 23.17 1.35
C SER A 273 -9.47 22.07 1.90
N THR A 274 -9.22 21.60 3.12
CA THR A 274 -10.07 20.59 3.79
C THR A 274 -11.56 20.94 3.68
N ARG A 275 -11.90 22.23 3.81
CA ARG A 275 -13.26 22.77 3.65
C ARG A 275 -13.86 22.53 2.26
N ALA A 276 -13.08 22.70 1.20
CA ALA A 276 -13.56 22.46 -0.16
C ALA A 276 -13.80 20.96 -0.45
N ARG A 277 -13.10 20.06 0.26
CA ARG A 277 -13.38 18.61 0.17
C ARG A 277 -14.61 18.23 0.96
N GLU A 278 -14.74 18.76 2.18
CA GLU A 278 -15.95 18.60 3.00
C GLU A 278 -17.18 19.05 2.19
N ALA A 279 -17.13 20.25 1.58
CA ALA A 279 -18.20 20.78 0.73
C ALA A 279 -18.53 19.86 -0.46
N TYR A 280 -17.51 19.40 -1.21
CA TYR A 280 -17.72 18.51 -2.36
C TYR A 280 -18.47 17.22 -1.98
N PHE A 281 -18.09 16.57 -0.87
CA PHE A 281 -18.77 15.34 -0.45
C PHE A 281 -20.18 15.60 0.07
N LEU A 282 -20.42 16.74 0.70
CA LEU A 282 -21.76 17.13 1.17
C LEU A 282 -22.69 17.46 0.00
N GLU A 283 -22.23 18.24 -0.99
CA GLU A 283 -23.00 18.53 -2.20
C GLU A 283 -23.41 17.23 -2.91
N TYR A 284 -22.47 16.28 -3.06
CA TYR A 284 -22.78 14.98 -3.63
C TYR A 284 -23.74 14.17 -2.74
N ALA A 285 -23.54 14.14 -1.42
CA ALA A 285 -24.43 13.43 -0.49
C ALA A 285 -25.87 13.97 -0.50
N GLU A 286 -26.06 15.28 -0.66
CA GLU A 286 -27.39 15.88 -0.86
C GLU A 286 -28.06 15.36 -2.13
N THR A 287 -27.30 15.11 -3.20
CA THR A 287 -27.85 14.51 -4.42
C THR A 287 -28.25 13.05 -4.23
N VAL A 288 -27.47 12.29 -3.45
CA VAL A 288 -27.74 10.88 -3.06
C VAL A 288 -28.97 10.81 -2.16
N ARG A 289 -29.12 11.73 -1.21
CA ARG A 289 -30.28 11.80 -0.31
C ARG A 289 -31.60 11.89 -1.05
N ARG A 290 -31.64 12.57 -2.20
CA ARG A 290 -32.85 12.69 -3.03
C ARG A 290 -33.32 11.36 -3.62
N VAL A 291 -32.41 10.41 -3.85
CA VAL A 291 -32.72 9.10 -4.43
C VAL A 291 -32.75 7.97 -3.40
N ALA A 292 -32.13 8.16 -2.23
CA ALA A 292 -32.09 7.20 -1.11
C ALA A 292 -32.53 7.86 0.20
N SER A 293 -33.76 8.38 0.24
CA SER A 293 -34.28 9.10 1.41
C SER A 293 -34.53 8.19 2.62
N ALA A 294 -34.87 6.93 2.38
CA ALA A 294 -35.22 5.95 3.43
C ALA A 294 -34.01 5.24 4.05
N VAL A 295 -32.85 5.22 3.38
CA VAL A 295 -31.65 4.54 3.86
C VAL A 295 -30.75 5.55 4.57
N PRO A 296 -30.29 5.26 5.81
CA PRO A 296 -29.30 6.10 6.47
C PRO A 296 -28.05 6.29 5.63
N LEU A 297 -27.54 7.53 5.58
CA LEU A 297 -26.34 7.87 4.79
C LEU A 297 -25.17 8.25 5.69
N ALA A 298 -24.04 7.57 5.52
CA ALA A 298 -22.77 7.99 6.08
C ALA A 298 -21.90 8.70 5.03
N VAL A 299 -21.17 9.74 5.44
CA VAL A 299 -20.19 10.40 4.57
C VAL A 299 -18.81 10.37 5.20
N THR A 300 -17.84 9.84 4.46
CA THR A 300 -16.42 9.80 4.87
C THR A 300 -15.56 10.52 3.86
N GLY A 301 -15.03 11.67 4.25
CA GLY A 301 -14.18 12.45 3.36
C GLY A 301 -13.73 13.79 3.94
N GLY A 302 -12.66 13.78 4.74
CA GLY A 302 -11.96 15.02 5.07
C GLY A 302 -12.47 15.81 6.29
N PHE A 303 -13.57 15.43 6.94
CA PHE A 303 -14.08 16.12 8.14
C PHE A 303 -13.02 16.32 9.23
N ARG A 304 -12.83 17.56 9.69
CA ARG A 304 -11.87 17.89 10.77
C ARG A 304 -12.42 18.71 11.93
N SER A 305 -13.51 19.46 11.77
CA SER A 305 -14.07 20.25 12.86
C SER A 305 -15.45 19.76 13.29
N ARG A 306 -15.74 19.84 14.60
CA ARG A 306 -17.06 19.53 15.15
C ARG A 306 -18.13 20.35 14.46
N THR A 307 -17.92 21.66 14.28
CA THR A 307 -18.85 22.57 13.59
C THR A 307 -19.23 22.05 12.20
N ALA A 308 -18.27 21.59 11.39
CA ALA A 308 -18.57 21.09 10.04
C ALA A 308 -19.35 19.78 10.08
N MET A 309 -19.03 18.90 11.04
CA MET A 309 -19.73 17.63 11.25
C MET A 309 -21.16 17.86 11.75
N SER A 310 -21.37 18.76 12.70
CA SER A 310 -22.69 19.15 13.19
C SER A 310 -23.54 19.74 12.07
N ALA A 311 -22.99 20.71 11.31
CA ALA A 311 -23.72 21.33 10.21
C ALA A 311 -24.16 20.31 9.14
N ALA A 312 -23.31 19.32 8.84
CA ALA A 312 -23.62 18.25 7.89
C ALA A 312 -24.79 17.34 8.33
N VAL A 313 -24.89 17.08 9.63
CA VAL A 313 -25.98 16.27 10.21
C VAL A 313 -27.24 17.10 10.38
N GLU A 314 -27.12 18.33 10.89
CA GLU A 314 -28.25 19.24 11.13
C GLU A 314 -28.96 19.62 9.83
N SER A 315 -28.21 19.78 8.73
CA SER A 315 -28.78 20.03 7.40
C SER A 315 -29.50 18.82 6.79
N GLY A 316 -29.30 17.61 7.33
CA GLY A 316 -29.81 16.35 6.77
C GLY A 316 -29.02 15.81 5.57
N ALA A 317 -27.90 16.44 5.21
CA ALA A 317 -27.03 15.99 4.12
C ALA A 317 -26.45 14.58 4.40
N THR A 318 -26.20 14.25 5.67
CA THR A 318 -25.77 12.91 6.11
C THR A 318 -26.34 12.58 7.48
N ASP A 319 -26.53 11.30 7.77
CA ASP A 319 -26.93 10.82 9.10
C ASP A 319 -25.73 10.50 9.99
N VAL A 320 -24.60 10.13 9.40
CA VAL A 320 -23.40 9.65 10.11
C VAL A 320 -22.14 10.21 9.47
N VAL A 321 -21.26 10.78 10.29
CA VAL A 321 -19.95 11.28 9.83
C VAL A 321 -18.89 10.22 10.08
N GLY A 322 -18.18 9.82 9.02
CA GLY A 322 -17.07 8.88 9.11
C GLY A 322 -15.71 9.54 9.28
N LEU A 323 -14.96 9.07 10.28
CA LEU A 323 -13.61 9.50 10.63
C LEU A 323 -12.61 8.38 10.31
N GLY A 324 -11.68 8.65 9.38
CA GLY A 324 -10.57 7.77 9.04
C GLY A 324 -9.29 8.16 9.79
N ARG A 325 -8.37 8.84 9.09
CA ARG A 325 -7.04 9.26 9.61
C ARG A 325 -7.03 9.79 11.06
N PRO A 326 -7.97 10.65 11.51
CA PRO A 326 -7.96 11.08 12.91
C PRO A 326 -8.05 9.95 13.92
N ALA A 327 -8.80 8.88 13.64
CA ALA A 327 -8.93 7.74 14.54
C ALA A 327 -7.62 6.96 14.75
N ALA A 328 -6.65 7.08 13.83
CA ALA A 328 -5.33 6.47 13.96
C ALA A 328 -4.41 7.21 14.95
N VAL A 329 -4.69 8.48 15.23
CA VAL A 329 -3.88 9.35 16.10
C VAL A 329 -4.61 9.69 17.39
N LEU A 330 -5.94 9.76 17.35
CA LEU A 330 -6.81 10.10 18.46
C LEU A 330 -7.90 9.02 18.56
N PRO A 331 -7.64 7.91 19.27
CA PRO A 331 -8.65 6.86 19.46
C PRO A 331 -9.91 7.36 20.17
N THR A 332 -9.82 8.45 20.91
CA THR A 332 -10.92 9.13 21.63
C THR A 332 -11.62 10.22 20.83
N ALA A 333 -11.27 10.41 19.54
CA ALA A 333 -11.70 11.58 18.77
C ALA A 333 -13.22 11.82 18.80
N ALA A 334 -14.04 10.76 18.78
CA ALA A 334 -15.49 10.91 18.86
C ALA A 334 -15.93 11.45 20.22
N ARG A 335 -15.45 10.87 21.32
CA ARG A 335 -15.69 11.39 22.67
C ARG A 335 -15.26 12.85 22.79
N ASP A 336 -14.04 13.17 22.35
CA ASP A 336 -13.47 14.51 22.48
C ASP A 336 -14.29 15.55 21.70
N LEU A 337 -14.82 15.20 20.52
CA LEU A 337 -15.71 16.05 19.74
C LEU A 337 -17.07 16.23 20.42
N LEU A 338 -17.65 15.15 20.95
CA LEU A 338 -18.96 15.16 21.58
C LEU A 338 -18.91 15.98 22.89
N GLU A 339 -17.98 15.66 23.79
CA GLU A 339 -17.85 16.30 25.11
C GLU A 339 -17.28 17.73 25.03
N GLY A 340 -16.86 18.20 23.84
CA GLY A 340 -16.26 19.52 23.67
C GLY A 340 -14.81 19.63 24.13
N GLY A 341 -14.14 18.48 24.32
CA GLY A 341 -12.70 18.42 24.56
C GLY A 341 -11.85 18.90 23.36
N THR A 342 -12.41 18.85 22.15
CA THR A 342 -11.81 19.49 20.97
C THR A 342 -12.85 19.98 19.97
N GLU A 343 -12.60 21.14 19.37
CA GLU A 343 -13.37 21.63 18.22
C GLU A 343 -12.78 21.15 16.89
N VAL A 344 -11.48 20.86 16.84
CA VAL A 344 -10.76 20.53 15.60
C VAL A 344 -9.78 19.39 15.82
N LEU A 345 -9.92 18.33 15.04
CA LEU A 345 -8.99 17.20 14.97
C LEU A 345 -7.75 17.60 14.17
N ARG A 346 -6.67 17.95 14.88
CA ARG A 346 -5.39 18.34 14.27
C ARG A 346 -4.55 17.10 13.99
N LEU A 347 -4.13 16.93 12.73
CA LEU A 347 -3.23 15.86 12.33
C LEU A 347 -1.89 16.42 11.88
N PRO A 348 -0.77 15.71 12.15
CA PRO A 348 0.51 16.10 11.60
C PRO A 348 0.48 15.98 10.07
N ILE A 349 1.13 16.93 9.39
CA ILE A 349 1.33 16.85 7.95
C ILE A 349 2.58 16.00 7.73
N ILE A 350 2.40 14.78 7.24
CA ILE A 350 3.50 13.89 6.91
C ILE A 350 3.88 14.15 5.45
N SER A 351 5.03 14.77 5.24
CA SER A 351 5.54 15.02 3.90
C SER A 351 7.07 15.12 3.88
N LEU A 352 7.65 14.75 2.74
CA LEU A 352 9.05 15.00 2.40
C LEU A 352 9.36 16.47 2.15
N GLY A 353 8.35 17.35 2.11
CA GLY A 353 8.55 18.79 1.94
C GLY A 353 9.12 19.18 0.57
N LEU A 354 8.85 18.38 -0.46
CA LEU A 354 9.36 18.58 -1.82
C LEU A 354 8.93 19.94 -2.38
N ARG A 355 9.88 20.71 -2.92
CA ARG A 355 9.64 22.05 -3.51
C ARG A 355 10.09 22.12 -4.97
N GLY A 356 9.53 23.07 -5.73
CA GLY A 356 9.94 23.33 -7.11
C GLY A 356 9.68 22.14 -8.05
N PRO A 357 10.59 21.83 -8.99
CA PRO A 357 10.43 20.74 -9.95
C PRO A 357 10.27 19.34 -9.32
N LEU A 358 10.72 19.16 -8.08
CA LEU A 358 10.56 17.90 -7.35
C LEU A 358 9.11 17.67 -6.90
N ALA A 359 8.34 18.74 -6.66
CA ALA A 359 6.93 18.67 -6.27
C ALA A 359 6.01 18.29 -7.45
N THR A 360 6.42 18.57 -8.69
CA THR A 360 5.63 18.23 -9.88
C THR A 360 5.89 16.81 -10.37
N ASN A 361 7.00 16.19 -9.96
CA ASN A 361 7.35 14.82 -10.32
C ASN A 361 6.33 13.80 -9.74
N ALA A 362 5.67 13.05 -10.63
CA ALA A 362 4.63 12.10 -10.24
C ALA A 362 5.15 10.95 -9.33
N ALA A 363 6.38 10.49 -9.54
CA ALA A 363 6.96 9.42 -8.73
C ALA A 363 7.27 9.88 -7.29
N LEU A 364 7.76 11.12 -7.14
CA LEU A 364 8.04 11.67 -5.81
C LEU A 364 6.74 11.99 -5.05
N ARG A 365 5.69 12.45 -5.74
CA ARG A 365 4.35 12.60 -5.16
C ARG A 365 3.75 11.27 -4.69
N ALA A 366 3.92 10.20 -5.46
CA ALA A 366 3.48 8.87 -5.07
C ALA A 366 4.23 8.37 -3.81
N LEU A 367 5.52 8.68 -3.68
CA LEU A 367 6.32 8.32 -2.52
C LEU A 367 5.91 9.12 -1.26
N ASP A 368 5.58 10.40 -1.41
CA ASP A 368 5.04 11.24 -0.34
C ASP A 368 3.68 10.72 0.17
N GLY A 369 2.78 10.32 -0.73
CA GLY A 369 1.51 9.69 -0.36
C GLY A 369 1.67 8.31 0.29
N ALA A 370 2.63 7.50 -0.18
CA ALA A 370 2.96 6.22 0.46
C ALA A 370 3.51 6.43 1.88
N LEU A 371 4.31 7.47 2.10
CA LEU A 371 4.84 7.82 3.40
C LEU A 371 3.73 8.23 4.39
N ASP A 372 2.78 9.06 3.97
CA ASP A 372 1.63 9.44 4.79
C ASP A 372 0.80 8.21 5.20
N LEU A 373 0.51 7.33 4.24
CA LEU A 373 -0.21 6.08 4.49
C LEU A 373 0.54 5.20 5.50
N GLN A 374 1.84 4.96 5.28
CA GLN A 374 2.62 4.10 6.17
C GLN A 374 2.78 4.69 7.57
N TRP A 375 2.89 6.02 7.68
CA TRP A 375 2.94 6.68 8.99
C TRP A 375 1.66 6.42 9.78
N HIS A 376 0.49 6.55 9.16
CA HIS A 376 -0.78 6.24 9.83
C HIS A 376 -0.91 4.75 10.17
N THR A 377 -0.52 3.84 9.27
CA THR A 377 -0.52 2.40 9.57
C THR A 377 0.38 2.08 10.77
N ASP A 378 1.53 2.74 10.87
CA ASP A 378 2.45 2.56 11.99
C ASP A 378 1.86 3.08 13.32
N GLN A 379 1.07 4.17 13.30
CA GLN A 379 0.29 4.58 14.49
C GLN A 379 -0.75 3.52 14.91
N LEU A 380 -1.44 2.90 13.96
CA LEU A 380 -2.36 1.79 14.26
C LEU A 380 -1.64 0.60 14.90
N HIS A 381 -0.43 0.29 14.43
CA HIS A 381 0.37 -0.80 14.96
C HIS A 381 0.88 -0.51 16.37
N ARG A 382 1.23 0.74 16.67
CA ARG A 382 1.54 1.18 18.05
C ARG A 382 0.34 0.99 18.97
N LEU A 383 -0.83 1.49 18.57
CA LEU A 383 -2.08 1.32 19.32
C LEU A 383 -2.41 -0.15 19.57
N GLY A 384 -2.27 -0.99 18.54
CA GLY A 384 -2.47 -2.43 18.66
C GLY A 384 -1.45 -3.11 19.58
N ALA A 385 -0.21 -2.62 19.62
CA ALA A 385 0.82 -3.07 20.56
C ALA A 385 0.62 -2.54 22.00
N GLY A 386 -0.46 -1.80 22.25
CA GLY A 386 -0.74 -1.22 23.57
C GLY A 386 0.04 0.07 23.87
N LEU A 387 0.72 0.64 22.87
CA LEU A 387 1.41 1.92 22.98
C LEU A 387 0.50 3.08 22.57
N ASP A 388 0.78 4.28 23.06
CA ASP A 388 0.07 5.47 22.60
C ASP A 388 0.60 5.97 21.24
N PRO A 389 -0.23 6.67 20.46
CA PRO A 389 0.20 7.30 19.23
C PRO A 389 1.37 8.24 19.47
N ASP A 390 2.27 8.34 18.50
CA ASP A 390 3.42 9.25 18.51
C ASP A 390 3.30 10.22 17.33
N PRO A 391 2.61 11.37 17.52
CA PRO A 391 2.41 12.38 16.47
C PRO A 391 3.70 13.03 15.97
N VAL A 392 4.78 12.99 16.75
CA VAL A 392 6.09 13.59 16.43
C VAL A 392 7.06 12.58 15.80
N ARG A 393 6.60 11.35 15.56
CA ARG A 393 7.41 10.28 15.01
C ARG A 393 8.01 10.66 13.65
N SER A 394 9.34 10.57 13.58
CA SER A 394 10.10 10.91 12.37
C SER A 394 9.72 9.99 11.20
N PRO A 395 9.49 10.52 9.98
CA PRO A 395 9.28 9.74 8.76
C PRO A 395 10.35 8.68 8.49
N TRP A 396 11.60 8.94 8.89
CA TRP A 396 12.70 7.98 8.77
C TRP A 396 12.53 6.78 9.70
N SER A 397 12.02 6.99 10.92
CA SER A 397 11.73 5.89 11.84
C SER A 397 10.58 5.01 11.33
N THR A 398 9.57 5.62 10.68
CA THR A 398 8.50 4.91 9.98
C THR A 398 9.06 4.10 8.81
N ALA A 399 9.95 4.69 8.00
CA ALA A 399 10.60 4.00 6.89
C ALA A 399 11.49 2.82 7.32
N VAL A 400 12.21 2.95 8.44
CA VAL A 400 12.99 1.84 9.02
C VAL A 400 12.08 0.74 9.55
N THR A 401 10.98 1.11 10.24
CA THR A 401 9.99 0.15 10.74
C THR A 401 9.31 -0.58 9.59
N MET A 402 9.06 0.12 8.49
CA MET A 402 8.53 -0.44 7.24
C MET A 402 9.47 -1.51 6.67
N VAL A 403 10.79 -1.25 6.60
CA VAL A 403 11.76 -2.26 6.13
C VAL A 403 11.82 -3.46 7.05
N ARG A 404 11.81 -3.25 8.37
CA ARG A 404 11.80 -4.34 9.34
C ARG A 404 10.54 -5.20 9.23
N ARG A 405 9.38 -4.60 8.94
CA ARG A 405 8.08 -5.27 8.87
C ARG A 405 7.82 -5.98 7.54
N ASN A 406 8.12 -5.31 6.44
CA ASN A 406 7.74 -5.74 5.09
C ASN A 406 8.94 -6.28 4.28
N GLY A 407 10.15 -6.28 4.85
CA GLY A 407 11.39 -6.49 4.11
C GLY A 407 11.77 -5.31 3.20
N PHE A 408 12.90 -5.42 2.48
CA PHE A 408 13.33 -4.41 1.49
C PHE A 408 12.35 -4.22 0.32
N ASP A 409 11.35 -5.09 0.18
CA ASP A 409 10.33 -5.01 -0.85
C ASP A 409 9.42 -3.78 -0.73
N ALA A 410 9.32 -3.16 0.46
CA ALA A 410 8.53 -1.96 0.66
C ALA A 410 9.07 -0.69 -0.03
N PHE A 411 10.34 -0.71 -0.45
CA PHE A 411 10.95 0.37 -1.23
C PHE A 411 10.96 0.13 -2.74
N ARG A 412 10.40 -0.99 -3.23
CA ARG A 412 10.32 -1.24 -4.67
C ARG A 412 9.24 -0.36 -5.31
N SER A 413 9.64 0.85 -5.70
CA SER A 413 9.02 1.56 -6.81
C SER A 413 9.05 0.62 -8.02
N ARG A 414 7.89 0.08 -8.40
CA ARG A 414 7.74 -0.78 -9.59
C ARG A 414 8.02 0.04 -10.85
N ARG A 415 9.27 0.02 -11.32
CA ARG A 415 9.60 0.30 -12.73
C ARG A 415 9.84 -1.01 -13.46
N GLY A 416 8.98 -1.29 -14.44
CA GLY A 416 9.30 -2.08 -15.63
C GLY A 416 9.41 -3.60 -15.45
N ALA A 417 8.29 -4.30 -15.62
CA ALA A 417 8.29 -5.70 -16.01
C ALA A 417 7.62 -5.83 -17.37
N GLY A 418 8.41 -5.73 -18.45
CA GLY A 418 7.86 -5.88 -19.80
C GLY A 418 8.68 -5.26 -20.94
N ARG A 419 10.01 -5.32 -20.90
CA ARG A 419 10.94 -5.37 -22.05
C ARG A 419 12.36 -5.34 -21.49
N ASP A 420 13.12 -6.38 -21.84
CA ASP A 420 14.49 -6.68 -21.42
C ASP A 420 14.96 -6.03 -20.10
N ARG A 421 14.52 -6.64 -18.98
CA ARG A 421 14.78 -6.21 -17.58
C ARG A 421 16.27 -5.92 -17.30
N LYS A 422 17.19 -6.48 -18.08
CA LYS A 422 18.65 -6.35 -17.89
C LYS A 422 19.21 -5.04 -18.48
N ALA A 423 18.68 -4.55 -19.61
CA ALA A 423 19.18 -3.35 -20.28
C ALA A 423 18.69 -2.03 -19.65
N VAL A 424 17.46 -2.01 -19.11
CA VAL A 424 16.88 -0.81 -18.50
C VAL A 424 17.45 -0.55 -17.10
N LYS A 425 17.72 -1.62 -16.33
CA LYS A 425 18.41 -1.56 -15.04
C LYS A 425 19.84 -1.00 -15.21
N PHE A 426 20.58 -1.48 -16.21
CA PHE A 426 21.92 -1.01 -16.57
C PHE A 426 21.99 0.50 -16.87
N ARG A 427 21.01 1.06 -17.59
CA ARG A 427 20.99 2.50 -17.93
C ARG A 427 20.64 3.39 -16.74
N PHE A 428 19.76 2.94 -15.85
CA PHE A 428 19.39 3.69 -14.65
C PHE A 428 20.52 3.69 -13.61
N GLU A 429 21.23 2.56 -13.48
CA GLU A 429 22.33 2.41 -12.53
C GLU A 429 23.61 3.11 -13.00
N MET A 430 23.90 3.15 -14.31
CA MET A 430 24.95 4.01 -14.86
C MET A 430 24.73 5.49 -14.55
N ALA A 431 23.47 5.96 -14.57
CA ALA A 431 23.15 7.33 -14.20
C ALA A 431 23.28 7.57 -12.69
N ALA A 432 22.81 6.64 -11.84
CA ALA A 432 23.00 6.73 -10.39
C ALA A 432 24.50 6.74 -10.00
N ASN A 433 25.32 5.95 -10.69
CA ASN A 433 26.75 5.91 -10.44
C ASN A 433 27.46 7.23 -10.78
N HIS A 434 27.00 7.89 -11.85
CA HIS A 434 27.54 9.16 -12.31
C HIS A 434 27.13 10.36 -11.44
N TYR A 435 25.92 10.34 -10.85
CA TYR A 435 25.34 11.50 -10.16
C TYR A 435 25.29 11.42 -8.62
N LEU A 436 25.46 10.24 -8.00
CA LEU A 436 25.36 10.08 -6.54
C LEU A 436 26.62 9.53 -5.89
N THR A 437 27.21 8.45 -6.43
CA THR A 437 28.41 7.83 -5.86
C THR A 437 29.68 8.59 -6.26
N ASN A 438 29.87 8.95 -7.54
CA ASN A 438 31.06 9.70 -7.95
C ASN A 438 31.26 11.04 -7.22
N PRO A 439 30.22 11.86 -6.97
CA PRO A 439 30.37 13.10 -6.18
C PRO A 439 30.61 12.84 -4.70
N LEU A 440 30.02 11.78 -4.13
CA LEU A 440 30.23 11.39 -2.72
C LEU A 440 31.66 10.88 -2.49
N PHE A 441 32.19 10.09 -3.42
CA PHE A 441 33.58 9.64 -3.38
C PHE A 441 34.57 10.79 -3.61
N ALA A 442 34.27 11.71 -4.54
CA ALA A 442 35.07 12.92 -4.73
C ALA A 442 35.03 13.87 -3.50
N ALA A 443 33.94 13.85 -2.72
CA ALA A 443 33.83 14.60 -1.47
C ALA A 443 34.60 13.95 -0.32
N LEU A 444 34.60 12.61 -0.23
CA LEU A 444 35.38 11.84 0.74
C LEU A 444 36.90 11.97 0.51
N ASP A 445 37.32 12.03 -0.75
CA ASP A 445 38.72 12.24 -1.14
C ASP A 445 39.20 13.68 -0.80
N ARG A 446 38.32 14.69 -0.91
CA ARG A 446 38.61 16.09 -0.52
C ARG A 446 38.81 16.30 0.98
N ILE A 447 38.28 15.42 1.82
CA ILE A 447 38.40 15.50 3.28
C ILE A 447 39.41 14.50 3.85
N GLY A 448 40.25 13.90 3.00
CA GLY A 448 41.37 13.07 3.42
C GLY A 448 41.01 11.66 3.89
N ILE A 449 39.74 11.24 3.75
CA ILE A 449 39.31 9.87 4.05
C ILE A 449 39.58 9.01 2.81
N ARG A 450 40.85 8.58 2.65
CA ARG A 450 41.19 7.53 1.69
C ARG A 450 40.68 6.20 2.25
N THR A 451 39.58 5.71 1.70
CA THR A 451 39.20 4.32 1.93
C THR A 451 40.22 3.44 1.22
N THR A 452 40.93 2.60 1.97
CA THR A 452 42.05 1.74 1.52
C THR A 452 41.64 0.65 0.51
N PHE A 453 40.48 0.80 -0.14
CA PHE A 453 39.82 -0.22 -0.94
C PHE A 453 39.32 0.30 -2.30
N ALA A 454 39.79 1.45 -2.78
CA ALA A 454 39.44 1.98 -4.09
C ALA A 454 40.69 2.41 -4.88
N THR A 455 41.07 1.62 -5.88
CA THR A 455 42.14 1.92 -6.84
C THR A 455 41.56 2.08 -8.26
N GLU A 456 42.35 2.54 -9.23
CA GLU A 456 41.98 2.57 -10.63
C GLU A 456 42.60 1.40 -11.39
N LEU A 457 41.79 0.70 -12.18
CA LEU A 457 42.21 -0.30 -13.17
C LEU A 457 42.13 0.32 -14.57
N GLU A 458 43.25 0.31 -15.30
CA GLU A 458 43.34 0.70 -16.71
C GLU A 458 43.34 -0.55 -17.60
N THR A 459 42.42 -0.60 -18.55
CA THR A 459 42.25 -1.68 -19.55
C THR A 459 42.27 -1.09 -20.96
N ILE A 460 42.55 -1.90 -21.99
CA ILE A 460 42.45 -1.45 -23.38
C ILE A 460 41.05 -1.76 -23.94
N GLY A 461 40.35 -0.72 -24.42
CA GLY A 461 39.00 -0.86 -24.94
C GLY A 461 38.95 -1.77 -26.18
N ARG A 462 38.37 -2.97 -26.08
CA ARG A 462 38.40 -3.98 -27.17
C ARG A 462 37.90 -3.49 -28.54
N LYS A 463 36.97 -2.53 -28.54
CA LYS A 463 36.40 -1.95 -29.78
C LYS A 463 37.12 -0.68 -30.23
N SER A 464 37.70 0.07 -29.29
CA SER A 464 38.26 1.40 -29.57
C SER A 464 39.79 1.43 -29.62
N GLY A 465 40.48 0.41 -29.11
CA GLY A 465 41.94 0.41 -28.92
C GLY A 465 42.47 1.41 -27.87
N LEU A 466 41.61 2.31 -27.36
CA LEU A 466 41.98 3.34 -26.39
C LEU A 466 41.99 2.82 -24.93
N PRO A 467 42.88 3.35 -24.07
CA PRO A 467 42.87 3.07 -22.63
C PRO A 467 41.55 3.49 -21.95
N ARG A 468 41.09 2.69 -20.99
CA ARG A 468 39.86 2.88 -20.20
C ARG A 468 40.16 2.64 -18.73
N ARG A 469 39.89 3.65 -17.89
CA ARG A 469 40.08 3.57 -16.44
C ARG A 469 38.76 3.32 -15.73
N VAL A 470 38.78 2.45 -14.74
CA VAL A 470 37.62 2.10 -13.93
C VAL A 470 38.03 2.00 -12.46
N PRO A 471 37.30 2.64 -11.53
CA PRO A 471 37.55 2.45 -10.10
C PRO A 471 37.15 1.03 -9.70
N VAL A 472 38.03 0.36 -8.95
CA VAL A 472 37.86 -1.01 -8.50
C VAL A 472 38.30 -1.15 -7.05
N ALA A 473 37.68 -2.10 -6.34
CA ALA A 473 38.21 -2.55 -5.06
C ALA A 473 39.22 -3.67 -5.30
N VAL A 474 40.41 -3.52 -4.72
CA VAL A 474 41.48 -4.53 -4.76
C VAL A 474 41.84 -4.98 -3.36
N LEU A 475 42.08 -6.27 -3.21
CA LEU A 475 42.75 -6.86 -2.05
C LEU A 475 44.12 -7.33 -2.53
N LEU A 476 45.19 -6.63 -2.14
CA LEU A 476 46.55 -6.96 -2.57
C LEU A 476 47.11 -8.16 -1.82
N ASP A 477 47.99 -8.91 -2.49
CA ASP A 477 48.83 -9.95 -1.90
C ASP A 477 50.23 -9.95 -2.57
N ASP A 478 51.10 -10.88 -2.16
CA ASP A 478 52.52 -10.87 -2.52
C ASP A 478 52.81 -10.95 -4.04
N GLU A 479 51.86 -11.42 -4.84
CA GLU A 479 52.03 -11.59 -6.30
C GLU A 479 51.19 -10.60 -7.12
N GLY A 480 50.30 -9.83 -6.48
CA GLY A 480 49.36 -8.96 -7.17
C GLY A 480 48.16 -8.60 -6.32
N GLY A 481 47.01 -9.15 -6.66
CA GLY A 481 45.81 -8.96 -5.87
C GLY A 481 44.55 -9.55 -6.46
N TRP A 482 43.45 -9.36 -5.75
CA TRP A 482 42.13 -9.82 -6.12
C TRP A 482 41.20 -8.64 -6.34
N ILE A 483 40.43 -8.69 -7.42
CA ILE A 483 39.35 -7.75 -7.72
C ILE A 483 38.08 -8.58 -7.95
N ILE A 484 36.91 -8.04 -7.61
CA ILE A 484 35.65 -8.64 -8.02
C ILE A 484 35.04 -7.81 -9.15
N CYS A 485 34.96 -8.39 -10.34
CA CYS A 485 34.27 -7.80 -11.47
C CYS A 485 32.76 -7.90 -11.26
N GLN A 486 32.15 -6.84 -10.73
CA GLN A 486 30.76 -6.86 -10.24
C GLN A 486 29.70 -7.27 -11.28
N HIS A 487 30.01 -7.11 -12.56
CA HIS A 487 29.12 -7.44 -13.68
C HIS A 487 29.77 -8.40 -14.69
N GLY A 488 30.91 -9.00 -14.34
CA GLY A 488 31.61 -9.98 -15.17
C GLY A 488 31.78 -9.51 -16.62
N MET A 489 31.41 -10.39 -17.55
CA MET A 489 31.47 -10.17 -19.00
C MET A 489 30.47 -9.14 -19.54
N ARG A 490 29.68 -8.51 -18.68
CA ARG A 490 28.78 -7.40 -19.06
C ARG A 490 29.38 -6.04 -18.75
N SER A 491 30.44 -6.00 -17.93
CA SER A 491 31.20 -4.78 -17.73
C SER A 491 32.07 -4.47 -18.96
N GLY A 492 32.26 -3.18 -19.24
CA GLY A 492 33.15 -2.76 -20.32
C GLY A 492 34.58 -3.24 -20.11
N TRP A 493 35.08 -3.14 -18.87
CA TRP A 493 36.44 -3.55 -18.53
C TRP A 493 36.61 -5.07 -18.42
N GLY A 494 35.60 -5.83 -17.99
CA GLY A 494 35.64 -7.29 -18.03
C GLY A 494 35.72 -7.83 -19.46
N ASN A 495 34.98 -7.24 -20.40
CA ASN A 495 35.12 -7.55 -21.82
C ASN A 495 36.48 -7.14 -22.40
N ASN A 496 37.09 -6.07 -21.87
CA ASN A 496 38.42 -5.64 -22.29
C ASN A 496 39.47 -6.65 -21.81
N VAL A 497 39.41 -7.05 -20.53
CA VAL A 497 40.32 -8.04 -19.93
C VAL A 497 40.24 -9.38 -20.65
N ALA A 498 39.04 -9.85 -21.01
CA ALA A 498 38.88 -11.08 -21.76
C ALA A 498 39.46 -11.03 -23.19
N ALA A 499 39.60 -9.83 -23.77
CA ALA A 499 40.16 -9.63 -25.11
C ALA A 499 41.66 -9.34 -25.08
N ASP A 500 42.13 -8.60 -24.07
CA ASP A 500 43.53 -8.31 -23.79
C ASP A 500 43.74 -8.34 -22.27
N PRO A 501 44.41 -9.36 -21.73
CA PRO A 501 44.59 -9.51 -20.29
C PRO A 501 45.57 -8.49 -19.71
N ARG A 502 46.28 -7.70 -20.53
CA ARG A 502 47.22 -6.68 -20.06
C ARG A 502 46.45 -5.49 -19.48
N VAL A 503 46.76 -5.17 -18.24
CA VAL A 503 46.13 -4.08 -17.48
C VAL A 503 47.18 -3.28 -16.72
N ARG A 504 46.77 -2.11 -16.21
CA ARG A 504 47.56 -1.40 -15.21
C ARG A 504 46.71 -1.12 -13.99
N LEU A 505 47.30 -1.22 -12.81
CA LEU A 505 46.63 -0.96 -11.53
C LEU A 505 47.31 0.22 -10.84
N ARG A 506 46.53 1.13 -10.28
CA ARG A 506 47.06 2.33 -9.61
C ARG A 506 47.29 2.09 -8.12
N LEU A 507 48.54 1.84 -7.74
CA LEU A 507 48.95 1.72 -6.35
C LEU A 507 49.36 3.09 -5.78
N GLU A 508 49.73 3.12 -4.50
CA GLU A 508 50.14 4.35 -3.82
C GLU A 508 51.40 4.98 -4.42
N ASP A 509 52.30 4.15 -4.94
CA ASP A 509 53.58 4.50 -5.57
C ASP A 509 53.47 4.76 -7.08
N GLY A 510 52.31 4.53 -7.69
CA GLY A 510 52.03 4.85 -9.09
C GLY A 510 51.31 3.73 -9.84
N TRP A 511 51.44 3.75 -11.17
CA TRP A 511 50.80 2.76 -12.04
C TRP A 511 51.72 1.57 -12.27
N ARG A 512 51.26 0.37 -11.90
CA ARG A 512 51.98 -0.89 -12.14
C ARG A 512 51.34 -1.72 -13.23
N THR A 513 52.17 -2.42 -14.01
CA THR A 513 51.69 -3.21 -15.15
C THR A 513 51.40 -4.64 -14.69
N ALA A 514 50.25 -5.17 -15.05
CA ALA A 514 49.79 -6.47 -14.60
C ALA A 514 49.06 -7.24 -15.71
N THR A 515 48.86 -8.53 -15.48
CA THR A 515 47.88 -9.34 -16.21
C THR A 515 46.67 -9.60 -15.34
N ALA A 516 45.48 -9.54 -15.94
CA ALA A 516 44.22 -9.85 -15.30
C ALA A 516 43.61 -11.14 -15.86
N GLU A 517 43.24 -12.07 -14.97
CA GLU A 517 42.59 -13.32 -15.32
C GLU A 517 41.20 -13.39 -14.68
N LEU A 518 40.17 -13.67 -15.50
CA LEU A 518 38.79 -13.86 -15.05
C LEU A 518 38.59 -15.32 -14.62
N LEU A 519 38.15 -15.54 -13.38
CA LEU A 519 37.95 -16.85 -12.78
C LEU A 519 36.45 -17.12 -12.51
N PRO A 520 35.67 -17.55 -13.52
CA PRO A 520 34.24 -17.78 -13.37
C PRO A 520 33.88 -18.98 -12.49
N GLY A 521 34.85 -19.86 -12.18
CA GLY A 521 34.68 -21.00 -11.28
C GLY A 521 35.02 -20.71 -9.80
N ASP A 522 35.48 -19.51 -9.47
CA ASP A 522 35.80 -19.11 -8.08
C ASP A 522 34.50 -18.82 -7.30
N ASP A 523 34.46 -19.15 -6.01
CA ASP A 523 33.34 -18.78 -5.15
C ASP A 523 33.43 -17.28 -4.80
N VAL A 524 32.70 -16.48 -5.57
CA VAL A 524 32.69 -15.01 -5.43
C VAL A 524 32.13 -14.55 -4.09
N VAL A 525 31.26 -15.34 -3.44
CA VAL A 525 30.72 -15.00 -2.12
C VAL A 525 31.77 -15.24 -1.05
N ALA A 526 32.48 -16.37 -1.11
CA ALA A 526 33.64 -16.60 -0.26
C ALA A 526 34.71 -15.54 -0.50
N ARG A 527 34.95 -15.16 -1.75
CA ARG A 527 35.88 -14.07 -2.13
C ARG A 527 35.46 -12.73 -1.53
N ALA A 528 34.20 -12.34 -1.64
CA ALA A 528 33.73 -11.07 -1.09
C ALA A 528 33.91 -10.96 0.44
N ARG A 529 33.85 -12.09 1.16
CA ARG A 529 34.13 -12.14 2.60
C ARG A 529 35.57 -11.77 2.94
N THR A 530 36.55 -12.07 2.06
CA THR A 530 37.97 -11.76 2.31
C THR A 530 38.28 -10.28 2.20
N PHE A 531 37.39 -9.47 1.61
CA PHE A 531 37.51 -8.01 1.56
C PHE A 531 37.04 -7.34 2.86
N ALA A 532 36.59 -8.10 3.86
CA ALA A 532 36.18 -7.53 5.14
C ALA A 532 37.40 -7.15 5.99
N PRO A 533 37.41 -5.96 6.62
CA PRO A 533 38.51 -5.52 7.47
C PRO A 533 38.57 -6.31 8.80
N HIS A 534 37.51 -7.03 9.17
CA HIS A 534 37.45 -7.87 10.35
C HIS A 534 36.52 -9.09 10.14
N PRO A 535 36.84 -10.29 10.65
CA PRO A 535 36.03 -11.50 10.46
C PRO A 535 34.55 -11.37 10.85
N LEU A 536 34.25 -10.61 11.91
CA LEU A 536 32.88 -10.36 12.37
C LEU A 536 32.01 -9.59 11.36
N LEU A 537 32.63 -8.90 10.39
CA LEU A 537 31.94 -8.14 9.34
C LEU A 537 31.86 -8.89 8.01
N ALA A 538 32.47 -10.08 7.90
CA ALA A 538 32.57 -10.85 6.66
C ALA A 538 31.22 -11.10 5.97
N SER A 539 30.20 -11.48 6.74
CA SER A 539 28.85 -11.72 6.21
C SER A 539 28.16 -10.44 5.72
N LEU A 540 28.40 -9.31 6.41
CA LEU A 540 27.85 -8.01 6.01
C LEU A 540 28.54 -7.48 4.75
N THR A 541 29.86 -7.62 4.64
CA THR A 541 30.63 -7.26 3.45
C THR A 541 30.17 -8.07 2.23
N ALA A 542 30.01 -9.39 2.39
CA ALA A 542 29.49 -10.25 1.32
C ALA A 542 28.07 -9.87 0.87
N ALA A 543 27.18 -9.53 1.81
CA ALA A 543 25.85 -9.03 1.50
C ALA A 543 25.88 -7.70 0.75
N GLY A 544 26.81 -6.79 1.10
CA GLY A 544 27.03 -5.51 0.42
C GLY A 544 27.50 -5.69 -1.03
N PHE A 545 28.46 -6.59 -1.28
CA PHE A 545 28.90 -6.93 -2.64
C PHE A 545 27.76 -7.58 -3.44
N ALA A 546 27.03 -8.54 -2.87
CA ALA A 546 25.91 -9.21 -3.54
C ALA A 546 24.78 -8.24 -3.95
N ALA A 547 24.54 -7.18 -3.16
CA ALA A 547 23.53 -6.17 -3.47
C ALA A 547 23.89 -5.28 -4.67
N LEU A 548 25.19 -5.13 -4.97
CA LEU A 548 25.72 -4.25 -6.03
C LEU A 548 26.09 -5.02 -7.31
N GLN A 549 26.00 -6.35 -7.29
CA GLN A 549 26.48 -7.23 -8.36
C GLN A 549 25.34 -7.83 -9.17
N THR A 550 25.61 -8.15 -10.44
CA THR A 550 24.60 -8.75 -11.34
C THR A 550 25.02 -10.09 -11.93
N ASP A 551 26.32 -10.27 -12.15
CA ASP A 551 26.93 -11.49 -12.70
C ASP A 551 28.42 -11.47 -12.34
N PRO A 552 28.74 -11.57 -11.03
CA PRO A 552 30.07 -11.21 -10.58
C PRO A 552 31.08 -12.31 -10.89
N VAL A 553 32.31 -11.91 -11.22
CA VAL A 553 33.42 -12.83 -11.51
C VAL A 553 34.66 -12.37 -10.74
N SER A 554 35.33 -13.28 -10.04
CA SER A 554 36.61 -12.98 -9.41
C SER A 554 37.67 -12.75 -10.48
N VAL A 555 38.52 -11.75 -10.27
CA VAL A 555 39.62 -11.40 -11.16
C VAL A 555 40.91 -11.49 -10.37
N ARG A 556 41.83 -12.33 -10.84
CA ARG A 556 43.20 -12.38 -10.35
C ARG A 556 44.04 -11.36 -11.09
N ILE A 557 44.72 -10.48 -10.35
CA ILE A 557 45.72 -9.56 -10.89
C ILE A 557 47.10 -10.09 -10.51
N THR A 558 47.99 -10.18 -11.48
CA THR A 558 49.39 -10.59 -11.29
C THR A 558 50.31 -9.52 -11.85
N PHE A 559 51.18 -8.93 -11.04
CA PHE A 559 52.10 -7.90 -11.52
C PHE A 559 53.16 -8.50 -12.46
N THR A 560 53.51 -7.74 -13.51
CA THR A 560 54.44 -8.19 -14.58
C THR A 560 55.82 -7.55 -14.48
N ASP A 561 55.90 -6.42 -13.79
CA ASP A 561 57.13 -5.82 -13.30
C ASP A 561 57.58 -6.57 -12.03
N ARG A 562 58.81 -7.07 -12.00
CA ARG A 562 59.44 -7.57 -10.77
C ARG A 562 60.34 -6.49 -10.19
#